data_AF-A0A238JSC0-F1
#
_entry.id   AF-A0A238JSC0-F1
#
_cell.length_a   1.000
_cell.length_b   1.000
_cell.length_c   1.000
_cell.angle_alpha   90.00
_cell.angle_beta   90.00
_cell.angle_gamma   90.00
#
_symmetry.space_group_name_H-M   'P 1'
#
loop_
_entity.id
_entity.type
_entity.pdbx_description
1 polymer ?
#
loop_
_entity_poly.entity_id
_entity_poly.type
_entity_poly.pdbx_seq_one_letter_code
_entity_poly.pdbx_strand_id
1 'polypeptide(L)'
;MTRPIATSAIIGLCAFPALADDAALAVPSGQPVTFLDAIWAEQGGTVRFRFVAPKIAKEAQSIDFAEAEQDMAFLCENYALPKVAGVNPAVSQVIISLSDRPVAFGQSAPDATQFFEAYQPVGDDCVWEGL
;
A
#
# COMPACT_ATOMS: atom_id res chain seq x y z
N MET A 1 -49.58 -2.04 49.32
CA MET A 1 -49.70 -1.51 47.94
C MET A 1 -48.70 -0.36 47.88
N THR A 2 -47.59 -0.34 47.13
CA THR A 2 -47.23 -0.86 45.80
C THR A 2 -45.68 -0.80 45.70
N ARG A 3 -45.03 -1.81 45.09
CA ARG A 3 -43.56 -1.93 44.93
C ARG A 3 -43.05 -1.08 43.75
N PRO A 4 -41.82 -0.51 43.80
CA PRO A 4 -41.25 0.25 42.69
C PRO A 4 -40.76 -0.68 41.57
N ILE A 5 -41.04 -0.31 40.32
CA ILE A 5 -40.56 -1.02 39.11
C ILE A 5 -39.22 -0.39 38.73
N ALA A 6 -38.13 -1.14 38.91
CA ALA A 6 -36.81 -0.79 38.40
C ALA A 6 -36.76 -1.13 36.89
N THR A 7 -36.57 -0.12 36.05
CA THR A 7 -36.45 -0.27 34.60
C THR A 7 -34.99 -0.57 34.25
N SER A 8 -34.69 -1.84 33.93
CA SER A 8 -33.39 -2.22 33.36
C SER A 8 -33.26 -1.70 31.94
N ALA A 9 -32.31 -0.79 31.70
CA ALA A 9 -31.89 -0.41 30.36
C ALA A 9 -30.86 -1.43 29.84
N ILE A 10 -31.24 -2.19 28.81
CA ILE A 10 -30.35 -3.11 28.09
C ILE A 10 -29.44 -2.28 27.19
N ILE A 11 -28.13 -2.31 27.47
CA ILE A 11 -27.08 -1.75 26.62
C ILE A 11 -26.93 -2.65 25.40
N GLY A 12 -27.44 -2.18 24.25
CA GLY A 12 -27.23 -2.83 22.96
C GLY A 12 -25.82 -2.53 22.45
N LEU A 13 -24.92 -3.50 22.54
CA LEU A 13 -23.60 -3.45 21.93
C LEU A 13 -23.75 -3.65 20.41
N CYS A 14 -23.85 -2.56 19.65
CA CYS A 14 -23.71 -2.61 18.20
C CYS A 14 -22.25 -2.95 17.85
N ALA A 15 -21.98 -4.21 17.53
CA ALA A 15 -20.75 -4.59 16.86
C ALA A 15 -20.80 -4.04 15.42
N PHE A 16 -20.11 -2.93 15.17
CA PHE A 16 -19.88 -2.47 13.81
C PHE A 16 -18.87 -3.42 13.16
N PRO A 17 -19.23 -4.13 12.08
CA PRO A 17 -18.20 -4.78 11.27
C PRO A 17 -17.36 -3.66 10.66
N ALA A 18 -16.08 -3.59 11.04
CA ALA A 18 -15.11 -2.81 10.31
C ALA A 18 -14.98 -3.45 8.92
N LEU A 19 -15.65 -2.87 7.92
CA LEU A 19 -15.29 -3.10 6.52
C LEU A 19 -13.87 -2.59 6.37
N ALA A 20 -12.91 -3.49 6.21
CA ALA A 20 -11.60 -3.13 5.70
C ALA A 20 -11.83 -2.64 4.26
N ASP A 21 -11.79 -1.32 4.07
CA ASP A 21 -11.82 -0.70 2.75
C ASP A 21 -10.49 -1.03 2.06
N ASP A 22 -10.45 -2.14 1.32
CA ASP A 22 -9.44 -2.40 0.28
C ASP A 22 -9.73 -1.47 -0.92
N ALA A 23 -9.84 -0.17 -0.66
CA ALA A 23 -10.17 0.83 -1.65
C ALA A 23 -9.02 0.94 -2.65
N ALA A 24 -9.34 0.87 -3.94
CA ALA A 24 -8.37 1.10 -4.99
C ALA A 24 -7.83 2.54 -4.89
N LEU A 25 -6.52 2.66 -4.88
CA LEU A 25 -5.78 3.91 -4.96
C LEU A 25 -5.86 4.44 -6.39
N ALA A 26 -6.17 5.73 -6.53
CA ALA A 26 -6.09 6.41 -7.80
C ALA A 26 -4.62 6.64 -8.16
N VAL A 27 -4.23 6.22 -9.36
CA VAL A 27 -2.90 6.41 -9.93
C VAL A 27 -3.00 7.01 -11.34
N PRO A 28 -1.95 7.69 -11.85
CA PRO A 28 -1.96 8.37 -13.15
C PRO A 28 -2.49 7.53 -14.32
N SER A 29 -2.13 6.25 -14.41
CA SER A 29 -2.59 5.37 -15.49
C SER A 29 -4.09 5.03 -15.43
N GLY A 30 -4.75 5.31 -14.31
CA GLY A 30 -6.15 4.93 -14.07
C GLY A 30 -6.35 3.42 -13.86
N GLN A 31 -5.28 2.64 -13.70
CA GLN A 31 -5.41 1.24 -13.31
C GLN A 31 -5.84 1.10 -11.85
N PRO A 32 -6.59 0.03 -11.50
CA PRO A 32 -6.85 -0.27 -10.09
C PRO A 32 -5.54 -0.68 -9.42
N VAL A 33 -5.18 0.01 -8.33
CA VAL A 33 -4.04 -0.34 -7.49
C VAL A 33 -4.52 -0.51 -6.06
N THR A 34 -4.20 -1.61 -5.39
CA THR A 34 -4.49 -1.79 -3.96
C THR A 34 -3.21 -1.98 -3.16
N PHE A 35 -3.17 -1.44 -1.94
CA PHE A 35 -2.06 -1.66 -1.03
C PHE A 35 -2.09 -3.10 -0.51
N LEU A 36 -0.94 -3.79 -0.55
CA LEU A 36 -0.79 -5.15 -0.03
C LEU A 36 -0.19 -5.14 1.37
N ASP A 37 1.06 -4.69 1.50
CA ASP A 37 1.77 -4.55 2.76
C ASP A 37 2.99 -3.62 2.62
N ALA A 38 3.62 -3.31 3.76
CA ALA A 38 4.89 -2.60 3.81
C ALA A 38 5.90 -3.43 4.61
N ILE A 39 7.10 -3.59 4.06
CA ILE A 39 8.15 -4.44 4.63
C ILE A 39 9.36 -3.59 4.94
N TRP A 40 9.76 -3.60 6.21
CA TRP A 40 10.93 -2.89 6.70
C TRP A 40 12.16 -3.79 6.63
N ALA A 41 13.27 -3.26 6.10
CA ALA A 41 14.54 -3.97 6.12
C ALA A 41 15.05 -4.10 7.56
N GLU A 42 15.71 -5.22 7.87
CA GLU A 42 16.20 -5.51 9.22
C GLU A 42 17.22 -4.47 9.73
N GLN A 43 18.07 -3.94 8.85
CA GLN A 43 19.04 -2.91 9.21
C GLN A 43 18.44 -1.50 9.31
N GLY A 44 17.13 -1.35 9.12
CA GLY A 44 16.46 -0.04 9.04
C GLY A 44 16.84 0.73 7.77
N GLY A 45 16.29 1.94 7.61
CA GLY A 45 16.63 2.84 6.49
C GLY A 45 15.96 2.52 5.15
N THR A 46 15.61 1.26 4.88
CA THR A 46 14.84 0.87 3.68
C THR A 46 13.47 0.32 4.04
N VAL A 47 12.44 0.74 3.32
CA VAL A 47 11.09 0.18 3.39
C VAL A 47 10.57 -0.10 2.00
N ARG A 48 9.92 -1.25 1.81
CA ARG A 48 9.26 -1.62 0.57
C ARG A 48 7.75 -1.56 0.74
N PHE A 49 7.09 -0.65 0.04
CA PHE A 49 5.64 -0.62 -0.10
C PHE A 49 5.23 -1.46 -1.30
N ARG A 50 4.30 -2.39 -1.06
CA ARG A 50 3.90 -3.39 -2.04
C ARG A 50 2.43 -3.19 -2.38
N PHE A 51 2.13 -3.25 -3.67
CA PHE A 51 0.80 -3.02 -4.20
C PHE A 51 0.43 -4.08 -5.24
N VAL A 52 -0.86 -4.33 -5.38
CA VAL A 52 -1.43 -5.16 -6.44
C VAL A 52 -1.97 -4.25 -7.54
N ALA A 53 -1.51 -4.45 -8.77
CA ALA A 53 -1.82 -3.67 -9.96
C ALA A 53 -2.15 -4.61 -11.14
N PRO A 54 -3.38 -5.14 -11.23
CA PRO A 54 -3.70 -6.26 -12.13
C PRO A 54 -3.47 -6.01 -13.62
N LYS A 55 -3.42 -4.74 -14.04
CA LYS A 55 -3.32 -4.36 -15.45
C LYS A 55 -1.89 -4.41 -16.01
N ILE A 56 -0.87 -4.64 -15.18
CA ILE A 56 0.51 -4.91 -15.63
C ILE A 56 0.71 -6.37 -16.06
N ALA A 57 -0.29 -7.24 -15.89
CA ALA A 57 -0.23 -8.63 -16.35
C ALA A 57 0.11 -8.71 -17.84
N LYS A 58 1.04 -9.60 -18.21
CA LYS A 58 1.48 -9.79 -19.61
C LYS A 58 0.31 -10.13 -20.56
N GLU A 59 -0.70 -10.81 -20.05
CA GLU A 59 -1.88 -11.22 -20.81
C GLU A 59 -2.88 -10.07 -21.01
N ALA A 60 -2.88 -9.08 -20.10
CA ALA A 60 -3.75 -7.92 -20.19
C ALA A 60 -3.25 -6.88 -21.20
N GLN A 61 -1.93 -6.79 -21.41
CA GLN A 61 -1.24 -5.83 -22.30
C GLN A 61 -1.71 -4.37 -22.15
N SER A 62 -2.21 -4.00 -20.96
CA SER A 62 -2.93 -2.74 -20.79
C SER A 62 -2.11 -1.61 -20.21
N ILE A 63 -1.09 -1.93 -19.40
CA ILE A 63 -0.18 -0.96 -18.79
C ILE A 63 1.24 -1.48 -18.99
N ASP A 64 2.07 -0.69 -19.67
CA ASP A 64 3.48 -1.02 -19.85
C ASP A 64 4.35 -0.51 -18.68
N PHE A 65 5.66 -0.73 -18.77
CA PHE A 65 6.58 -0.29 -17.72
C PHE A 65 6.64 1.24 -17.58
N ALA A 66 6.55 2.01 -18.67
CA ALA A 66 6.67 3.46 -18.62
C ALA A 66 5.45 4.09 -17.94
N GLU A 67 4.26 3.57 -18.20
CA GLU A 67 3.04 3.97 -17.47
C GLU A 67 3.09 3.52 -16.00
N ALA A 68 3.56 2.30 -15.73
CA ALA A 68 3.72 1.80 -14.36
C ALA A 68 4.77 2.59 -13.56
N GLU A 69 5.84 3.08 -14.20
CA GLU A 69 6.87 3.93 -13.57
C GLU A 69 6.26 5.24 -13.06
N GLN A 70 5.37 5.87 -13.84
CA GLN A 70 4.63 7.05 -13.43
C GLN A 70 3.70 6.77 -12.24
N ASP A 71 3.05 5.60 -12.23
CA ASP A 71 2.25 5.17 -11.09
C ASP A 71 3.11 4.95 -9.83
N MET A 72 4.28 4.33 -9.97
CA MET A 72 5.19 4.07 -8.85
C MET A 72 5.74 5.36 -8.25
N ALA A 73 6.11 6.34 -9.09
CA ALA A 73 6.56 7.65 -8.62
C ALA A 73 5.45 8.37 -7.85
N PHE A 74 4.23 8.38 -8.40
CA PHE A 74 3.06 8.95 -7.74
C PHE A 74 2.77 8.28 -6.40
N LEU A 75 2.80 6.94 -6.33
CA LEU A 75 2.61 6.19 -5.09
C LEU A 75 3.71 6.47 -4.07
N CYS A 76 4.96 6.68 -4.51
CA CYS A 76 6.03 7.07 -3.60
C CYS A 76 5.70 8.40 -2.91
N GLU A 77 5.47 9.45 -3.69
CA GLU A 77 5.27 10.80 -3.18
C GLU A 77 3.96 10.93 -2.39
N ASN A 78 2.86 10.38 -2.91
CA ASN A 78 1.52 10.67 -2.40
C ASN A 78 1.03 9.63 -1.38
N TYR A 79 1.62 8.43 -1.36
CA TYR A 79 1.18 7.37 -0.45
C TYR A 79 2.26 6.94 0.54
N ALA A 80 3.48 6.67 0.08
CA ALA A 80 4.54 6.11 0.90
C ALA A 80 5.24 7.18 1.75
N LEU A 81 5.62 8.31 1.15
CA LEU A 81 6.37 9.37 1.81
C LEU A 81 5.65 9.92 3.06
N PRO A 82 4.33 10.21 3.04
CA PRO A 82 3.60 10.66 4.23
C PRO A 82 3.58 9.63 5.36
N LYS A 83 3.73 8.33 5.06
CA LYS A 83 3.71 7.24 6.04
C LYS A 83 5.05 7.01 6.72
N VAL A 84 6.14 7.47 6.10
CA VAL A 84 7.49 7.37 6.66
C VAL A 84 7.97 8.70 7.25
N ALA A 85 7.22 9.77 7.04
CA ALA A 85 7.47 11.07 7.65
C ALA A 85 7.54 10.94 9.19
N GLY A 86 8.64 11.40 9.77
CA GLY A 86 8.86 11.37 11.23
C GLY A 86 9.41 10.06 11.80
N VAL A 87 9.67 9.05 10.96
CA VAL A 87 10.39 7.83 11.41
C VAL A 87 11.84 8.17 11.75
N ASN A 88 12.36 7.60 12.85
CA ASN A 88 13.72 7.80 13.34
C ASN A 88 14.41 6.45 13.62
N PRO A 89 15.57 6.13 12.99
CA PRO A 89 16.27 6.93 11.99
C PRO A 89 15.43 7.16 10.73
N ALA A 90 15.70 8.27 10.03
CA ALA A 90 14.99 8.61 8.80
C ALA A 90 15.14 7.48 7.76
N VAL A 91 14.07 7.22 7.02
CA VAL A 91 14.09 6.30 5.88
C VAL A 91 14.96 6.91 4.79
N SER A 92 16.03 6.21 4.42
CA SER A 92 16.93 6.59 3.34
C SER A 92 16.49 6.08 1.97
N GLN A 93 15.63 5.05 1.93
CA GLN A 93 15.15 4.45 0.67
C GLN A 93 13.73 3.91 0.80
N VAL A 94 12.89 4.25 -0.17
CA VAL A 94 11.55 3.71 -0.37
C VAL A 94 11.56 2.90 -1.65
N ILE A 95 11.17 1.62 -1.56
CA ILE A 95 10.96 0.77 -2.74
C ILE A 95 9.46 0.66 -2.97
N ILE A 96 9.01 1.02 -4.17
CA ILE A 96 7.64 0.74 -4.61
C ILE A 96 7.66 -0.53 -5.45
N SER A 97 6.76 -1.45 -5.13
CA SER A 97 6.61 -2.71 -5.85
C SER A 97 5.17 -2.85 -6.32
N LEU A 98 5.00 -3.03 -7.63
CA LEU A 98 3.73 -3.42 -8.23
C LEU A 98 3.79 -4.90 -8.60
N SER A 99 2.74 -5.65 -8.27
CA SER A 99 2.54 -7.04 -8.72
C SER A 99 1.17 -7.19 -9.36
N ASP A 100 1.04 -7.93 -10.46
CA ASP A 100 -0.26 -8.17 -11.10
C ASP A 100 -1.25 -8.96 -10.21
N ARG A 101 -0.73 -9.65 -9.20
CA ARG A 101 -1.47 -10.43 -8.21
C ARG A 101 -0.77 -10.39 -6.86
N PRO A 102 -1.45 -10.73 -5.75
CA PRO A 102 -0.79 -10.88 -4.45
C PRO A 102 0.34 -11.92 -4.52
N VAL A 103 1.54 -11.53 -4.08
CA VAL A 103 2.69 -12.43 -3.91
C VAL A 103 3.02 -12.48 -2.43
N ALA A 104 3.30 -13.64 -1.86
CA ALA A 104 3.75 -13.72 -0.47
C ALA A 104 5.24 -13.30 -0.39
N PHE A 105 5.62 -12.57 0.66
CA PHE A 105 7.02 -12.16 0.83
C PHE A 105 7.96 -13.38 0.93
N GLY A 106 9.10 -13.30 0.25
CA GLY A 106 10.10 -14.37 0.22
C GLY A 106 9.72 -15.60 -0.60
N GLN A 107 8.56 -15.61 -1.27
CA GLN A 107 8.15 -16.70 -2.16
C GLN A 107 8.54 -16.42 -3.60
N SER A 108 8.96 -17.45 -4.32
CA SER A 108 9.14 -17.39 -5.77
C SER A 108 7.77 -17.37 -6.45
N ALA A 109 7.53 -16.38 -7.31
CA ALA A 109 6.32 -16.25 -8.11
C ALA A 109 6.69 -16.00 -9.58
N PRO A 110 7.14 -17.04 -10.32
CA PRO A 110 7.63 -16.88 -11.70
C PRO A 110 6.54 -16.43 -12.67
N ASP A 111 5.28 -16.72 -12.35
CA ASP A 111 4.12 -16.36 -13.18
C ASP A 111 3.55 -14.97 -12.84
N ALA A 112 4.06 -14.31 -11.80
CA ALA A 112 3.64 -12.96 -11.45
C ALA A 112 4.47 -11.93 -12.21
N THR A 113 3.79 -10.99 -12.87
CA THR A 113 4.48 -9.82 -13.42
C THR A 113 4.69 -8.82 -12.30
N GLN A 114 5.94 -8.39 -12.11
CA GLN A 114 6.32 -7.49 -11.03
C GLN A 114 7.27 -6.41 -11.54
N PHE A 115 6.98 -5.17 -11.15
CA PHE A 115 7.86 -4.02 -11.36
C PHE A 115 8.29 -3.45 -10.02
N PHE A 116 9.49 -2.90 -9.98
CA PHE A 116 10.11 -2.37 -8.78
C PHE A 116 10.84 -1.09 -9.11
N GLU A 117 10.64 -0.08 -8.28
CA GLU A 117 11.42 1.14 -8.33
C GLU A 117 11.90 1.55 -6.95
N ALA A 118 13.08 2.18 -6.89
CA ALA A 118 13.64 2.72 -5.67
C ALA A 118 13.73 4.24 -5.75
N TYR A 119 13.39 4.86 -4.62
CA TYR A 119 13.38 6.30 -4.45
C TYR A 119 14.07 6.68 -3.14
N GLN A 120 14.80 7.78 -3.18
CA GLN A 120 15.33 8.45 -2.00
C GLN A 120 14.30 9.50 -1.52
N PRO A 121 13.81 9.41 -0.28
CA PRO A 121 13.03 10.49 0.34
C PRO A 121 13.88 11.76 0.52
N VAL A 122 13.48 12.86 -0.11
CA VAL A 122 14.14 14.17 0.03
C VAL A 122 13.09 15.24 0.29
N GLY A 123 12.87 15.59 1.55
CA GLY A 123 11.80 16.52 1.93
C GLY A 123 10.43 15.92 1.63
N ASP A 124 9.67 16.59 0.77
CA ASP A 124 8.35 16.15 0.30
C ASP A 124 8.40 15.45 -1.08
N ASP A 125 9.61 15.19 -1.60
CA ASP A 125 9.83 14.56 -2.90
C ASP A 125 10.39 13.13 -2.78
N CYS A 126 10.09 12.29 -3.77
CA CYS A 126 10.74 10.99 -3.98
C CYS A 126 11.70 11.06 -5.16
N VAL A 127 13.01 11.15 -4.90
CA VAL A 127 14.03 11.22 -5.97
C VAL A 127 14.31 9.80 -6.47
N TRP A 128 14.08 9.55 -7.75
CA TRP A 128 14.35 8.26 -8.38
C TRP A 128 15.84 7.88 -8.32
N GLU A 129 16.14 6.65 -7.90
CA GLU A 129 17.53 6.18 -7.75
C GLU A 129 18.06 5.39 -8.95
N GLY A 130 17.22 5.07 -9.94
CA GLY A 130 17.60 4.36 -11.16
C GLY A 130 18.14 2.95 -10.89
N LEU A 131 17.25 1.96 -10.87
CA LEU A 131 17.61 0.54 -10.75
C LEU A 131 17.76 -0.16 -12.10
#